data_AF-A0A1X9MMX4-F1
#
_entry.id   AF-A0A1X9MMX4-F1
#
_cell.length_a   1.000
_cell.length_b   1.000
_cell.length_c   1.000
_cell.angle_alpha   90.00
_cell.angle_beta   90.00
_cell.angle_gamma   90.00
#
_symmetry.space_group_name_H-M   'P 1'
#
loop_
_entity.id
_entity.type
_entity.pdbx_description
1 polymer ?
#
loop_
_entity_poly.entity_id
_entity_poly.type
_entity_poly.pdbx_seq_one_letter_code
_entity_poly.pdbx_strand_id
1 'polypeptide(L)'
;MSNQNMMCDLETGVCGTTEDGEMEIIDFNQSKKKIDLYYVTDPICSHCWALEPVLRRFEQQYSNYVKVHTVMGGLLEKWDGFGDTANGIAKPSDVAGHWREVGEQSRMPIDGTLWYDNPVHSSYPPSLVFKVIQKQDPTLANVFLRRIREALFAFNQNIANASVLINIVNQLNLNGEAIVKKAEQSSGQQLLNEDFELAANLGVRGFPTVILVNEENKGVKVVGARPLQTYVAALKQLLEKEELQPDLQPTLANWLKEEKLLFSKEIEVMYDIEQQDIDAFIKKELSTTRYQMKDVLGEVYLTAE
;
A
#
# COMPACT_ATOMS: atom_id res chain seq x y z
N MET A 1 -16.03 -45.22 3.48
CA MET A 1 -14.78 -44.97 4.22
C MET A 1 -13.80 -46.05 3.78
N SER A 2 -12.90 -45.76 2.85
CA SER A 2 -11.89 -46.74 2.44
C SER A 2 -10.82 -46.82 3.54
N ASN A 3 -10.68 -47.99 4.16
CA ASN A 3 -9.54 -48.29 5.03
C ASN A 3 -8.27 -48.24 4.19
N GLN A 4 -7.51 -47.15 4.26
CA GLN A 4 -6.11 -47.17 3.85
C GLN A 4 -5.33 -47.91 4.94
N ASN A 5 -5.02 -49.17 4.68
CA ASN A 5 -4.24 -50.01 5.58
C ASN A 5 -2.82 -49.44 5.68
N MET A 6 -2.47 -48.90 6.85
CA MET A 6 -1.09 -48.65 7.19
C MET A 6 -0.35 -49.98 7.30
N MET A 7 0.76 -50.11 6.58
CA MET A 7 1.59 -51.31 6.61
C MET A 7 3.01 -50.95 7.03
N CYS A 8 3.63 -51.85 7.79
CA CYS A 8 5.03 -51.76 8.20
C CYS A 8 5.79 -52.79 7.37
N ASP A 9 6.54 -52.31 6.38
CA ASP A 9 7.37 -53.15 5.51
C ASP A 9 8.78 -53.27 6.13
N LEU A 10 9.11 -54.49 6.57
CA LEU A 10 10.39 -54.80 7.21
C LEU A 10 11.55 -54.93 6.21
N GLU A 11 11.27 -55.10 4.91
CA GLU A 11 12.27 -55.23 3.85
C GLU A 11 12.70 -53.86 3.33
N THR A 12 11.74 -52.95 3.10
CA THR A 12 12.02 -51.57 2.65
C THR A 12 12.21 -50.57 3.80
N GLY A 13 11.73 -50.90 5.01
CA GLY A 13 11.78 -50.02 6.18
C GLY A 13 10.69 -48.93 6.20
N VAL A 14 9.71 -49.00 5.31
CA VAL A 14 8.63 -48.00 5.20
C VAL A 14 7.46 -48.34 6.13
N CYS A 15 7.03 -47.37 6.93
CA CYS A 15 5.83 -47.46 7.76
C CYS A 15 4.78 -46.46 7.23
N GLY A 16 3.84 -46.92 6.41
CA GLY A 16 2.88 -46.02 5.76
C GLY A 16 1.93 -46.72 4.79
N THR A 17 1.20 -45.93 4.01
CA THR A 17 0.46 -46.43 2.84
C THR A 17 1.47 -46.76 1.74
N THR A 18 1.32 -47.92 1.09
CA THR A 18 2.20 -48.35 0.01
C THR A 18 1.93 -47.51 -1.25
N GLU A 19 2.43 -46.29 -1.26
CA GLU A 19 2.65 -45.48 -2.47
C GLU A 19 4.17 -45.29 -2.58
N ASP A 20 4.73 -46.04 -3.53
CA ASP A 20 5.95 -45.81 -4.29
C ASP A 20 7.26 -45.57 -3.54
N GLY A 21 8.10 -46.62 -3.52
CA GLY A 21 9.51 -46.59 -3.14
C GLY A 21 10.43 -45.97 -4.21
N GLU A 22 9.97 -44.93 -4.91
CA GLU A 22 10.83 -44.16 -5.80
C GLU A 22 11.51 -43.03 -5.02
N MET A 23 12.81 -42.83 -5.25
CA MET A 23 13.52 -41.67 -4.70
C MET A 23 12.92 -40.39 -5.32
N GLU A 24 12.11 -39.67 -4.56
CA GLU A 24 11.59 -38.37 -4.98
C GLU A 24 12.69 -37.31 -4.84
N ILE A 25 12.95 -36.57 -5.92
CA ILE A 25 13.83 -35.40 -5.86
C ILE A 25 13.03 -34.27 -5.22
N ILE A 26 13.28 -34.03 -3.93
CA ILE A 26 12.73 -32.88 -3.21
C ILE A 26 13.70 -31.71 -3.40
N ASP A 27 13.28 -30.73 -4.22
CA ASP A 27 14.04 -29.50 -4.45
C ASP A 27 13.77 -28.48 -3.33
N PHE A 28 14.66 -28.43 -2.34
CA PHE A 28 14.63 -27.42 -1.27
C PHE A 28 15.14 -26.03 -1.70
N ASN A 29 15.61 -25.86 -2.95
CA ASN A 29 16.11 -24.58 -3.48
C ASN A 29 15.04 -23.69 -4.14
N GLN A 30 13.77 -24.08 -4.15
CA GLN A 30 12.69 -23.18 -4.55
C GLN A 30 12.37 -22.16 -3.46
N SER A 31 13.32 -21.27 -3.17
CA SER A 31 12.93 -19.91 -2.80
C SER A 31 12.01 -19.44 -3.93
N LYS A 32 10.70 -19.32 -3.67
CA LYS A 32 9.74 -18.80 -4.65
C LYS A 32 10.26 -17.44 -5.10
N LYS A 33 10.87 -17.40 -6.29
CA LYS A 33 11.47 -16.19 -6.86
C LYS A 33 10.37 -15.14 -6.97
N LYS A 34 10.52 -14.04 -6.23
CA LYS A 34 9.53 -12.96 -6.19
C LYS A 34 9.86 -11.93 -7.26
N ILE A 35 8.82 -11.40 -7.89
CA ILE A 35 8.88 -10.27 -8.81
C ILE A 35 9.08 -8.99 -7.98
N ASP A 36 10.03 -8.15 -8.35
CA ASP A 36 10.19 -6.84 -7.74
C ASP A 36 9.07 -5.91 -8.23
N LEU A 37 8.26 -5.40 -7.31
CA LEU A 37 7.20 -4.43 -7.58
C LEU A 37 7.63 -3.08 -7.05
N TYR A 38 7.95 -2.15 -7.95
CA TYR A 38 8.23 -0.76 -7.61
C TYR A 38 6.93 0.05 -7.66
N TYR A 39 6.46 0.50 -6.50
CA TYR A 39 5.34 1.42 -6.38
C TYR A 39 5.86 2.84 -6.25
N VAL A 40 5.85 3.59 -7.35
CA VAL A 40 6.28 4.98 -7.39
C VAL A 40 5.08 5.89 -7.11
N THR A 41 5.21 6.67 -6.04
CA THR A 41 4.09 7.39 -5.42
C THR A 41 4.53 8.69 -4.75
N ASP A 42 3.57 9.51 -4.32
CA ASP A 42 3.82 10.67 -3.48
C ASP A 42 2.83 10.75 -2.29
N PRO A 43 3.20 11.35 -1.13
CA PRO A 43 2.29 11.53 0.01
C PRO A 43 1.03 12.36 -0.27
N ILE A 44 1.10 13.35 -1.17
CA ILE A 44 -0.02 14.27 -1.47
C ILE A 44 -0.76 13.93 -2.77
N CYS A 45 -0.42 12.80 -3.40
CA CYS A 45 -1.07 12.34 -4.63
C CYS A 45 -2.45 11.72 -4.34
N SER A 46 -3.52 12.42 -4.73
CA SER A 46 -4.91 11.99 -4.51
C SER A 46 -5.23 10.63 -5.19
N HIS A 47 -4.74 10.42 -6.41
CA HIS A 47 -4.93 9.14 -7.11
C HIS A 47 -4.12 7.99 -6.48
N CYS A 48 -3.04 8.29 -5.77
CA CYS A 48 -2.25 7.30 -5.03
C CYS A 48 -3.01 6.85 -3.77
N TRP A 49 -3.73 7.78 -3.13
CA TRP A 49 -4.68 7.47 -2.06
C TRP A 49 -5.87 6.65 -2.57
N ALA A 50 -6.45 7.03 -3.71
CA ALA A 50 -7.54 6.29 -4.34
C ALA A 50 -7.15 4.84 -4.74
N LEU A 51 -5.85 4.57 -4.99
CA LEU A 51 -5.35 3.24 -5.33
C LEU A 51 -5.19 2.32 -4.11
N GLU A 52 -5.10 2.86 -2.90
CA GLU A 52 -4.82 2.09 -1.67
C GLU A 52 -5.70 0.84 -1.49
N PRO A 53 -7.04 0.89 -1.65
CA PRO A 53 -7.88 -0.31 -1.49
C PRO A 53 -7.45 -1.47 -2.40
N VAL A 54 -7.14 -1.16 -3.66
CA VAL A 54 -6.80 -2.16 -4.67
C VAL A 54 -5.39 -2.68 -4.47
N LEU A 55 -4.42 -1.78 -4.23
CA LEU A 55 -3.03 -2.18 -4.06
C LEU A 55 -2.84 -2.98 -2.77
N ARG A 56 -3.48 -2.59 -1.66
CA ARG A 56 -3.42 -3.35 -0.40
C ARG A 56 -4.01 -4.74 -0.56
N ARG A 57 -5.14 -4.89 -1.27
CA ARG A 57 -5.67 -6.22 -1.61
C ARG A 57 -4.69 -7.02 -2.46
N PHE A 58 -4.10 -6.41 -3.48
CA PHE A 58 -3.10 -7.08 -4.32
C PHE A 58 -1.91 -7.56 -3.49
N GLU A 59 -1.36 -6.72 -2.60
CA GLU A 59 -0.24 -7.07 -1.74
C GLU A 59 -0.59 -8.20 -0.76
N GLN A 60 -1.79 -8.19 -0.17
CA GLN A 60 -2.26 -9.25 0.72
C GLN A 60 -2.40 -10.59 -0.02
N GLN A 61 -3.05 -10.57 -1.20
CA GLN A 61 -3.34 -11.80 -1.96
C GLN A 61 -2.15 -12.33 -2.75
N TYR A 62 -1.17 -11.50 -3.09
CA TYR A 62 -0.04 -11.91 -3.93
C TYR A 62 1.32 -11.69 -3.26
N SER A 63 1.35 -11.56 -1.93
CA SER A 63 2.56 -11.36 -1.12
C SER A 63 3.64 -12.42 -1.38
N ASN A 64 3.23 -13.64 -1.71
CA ASN A 64 4.11 -14.76 -2.03
C ASN A 64 4.80 -14.63 -3.40
N TYR A 65 4.31 -13.76 -4.27
CA TYR A 65 4.82 -13.56 -5.63
C TYR A 65 5.59 -12.26 -5.81
N VAL A 66 5.37 -11.25 -4.96
CA VAL A 66 5.96 -9.93 -5.14
C VAL A 66 6.78 -9.48 -3.93
N LYS A 67 7.85 -8.73 -4.22
CA LYS A 67 8.58 -7.94 -3.23
C LYS A 67 8.33 -6.47 -3.54
N VAL A 68 7.65 -5.79 -2.62
CA VAL A 68 7.23 -4.40 -2.83
C VAL A 68 8.34 -3.43 -2.42
N HIS A 69 8.62 -2.47 -3.30
CA HIS A 69 9.52 -1.35 -3.10
C HIS A 69 8.75 -0.06 -3.30
N THR A 70 8.45 0.64 -2.22
CA THR A 70 7.81 1.96 -2.28
C THR A 70 8.86 3.03 -2.58
N VAL A 71 8.63 3.84 -3.62
CA VAL A 71 9.57 4.86 -4.11
C VAL A 71 8.87 6.23 -4.08
N MET A 72 9.49 7.21 -3.44
CA MET A 72 8.99 8.58 -3.35
C MET A 72 9.31 9.35 -4.64
N GLY A 73 8.28 9.70 -5.41
CA GLY A 73 8.44 10.30 -6.72
C GLY A 73 8.59 11.82 -6.76
N GLY A 74 8.19 12.53 -5.69
CA GLY A 74 8.36 13.98 -5.56
C GLY A 74 7.40 14.78 -6.45
N LEU A 75 6.13 14.85 -6.05
CA LEU A 75 5.09 15.57 -6.79
C LEU A 75 5.24 17.09 -6.70
N LEU A 76 5.53 17.62 -5.51
CA LEU A 76 5.55 19.07 -5.27
C LEU A 76 6.75 19.44 -4.39
N GLU A 77 7.84 19.91 -5.00
CA GLU A 77 8.96 20.49 -4.24
C GLU A 77 8.54 21.80 -3.56
N LYS A 78 7.95 22.71 -4.35
CA LYS A 78 7.45 24.02 -3.95
C LYS A 78 6.49 24.53 -5.02
N TRP A 79 5.63 25.50 -4.68
CA TRP A 79 4.68 26.10 -5.62
C TRP A 79 5.33 26.98 -6.70
N ASP A 80 6.46 27.59 -6.39
CA ASP A 80 7.23 28.38 -7.35
C ASP A 80 7.78 27.49 -8.48
N GLY A 81 7.27 27.69 -9.70
CA GLY A 81 7.60 26.86 -10.86
C GLY A 81 6.78 25.56 -10.98
N PHE A 82 5.86 25.28 -10.04
CA PHE A 82 4.91 24.17 -10.16
C PHE A 82 3.69 24.59 -10.99
N GLY A 83 3.24 23.70 -11.86
CA GLY A 83 2.00 23.87 -12.60
C GLY A 83 1.58 22.58 -13.27
N ASP A 84 0.47 22.02 -12.84
CA ASP A 84 -0.20 20.91 -13.52
C ASP A 84 -1.30 21.48 -14.41
N THR A 85 -0.85 22.06 -15.53
CA THR A 85 -1.72 22.72 -16.51
C THR A 85 -2.73 21.77 -17.15
N ALA A 86 -2.41 20.47 -17.23
CA ALA A 86 -3.31 19.45 -17.77
C ALA A 86 -4.54 19.25 -16.87
N ASN A 87 -4.38 19.43 -15.56
CA ASN A 87 -5.45 19.32 -14.56
C ASN A 87 -5.92 20.67 -14.02
N GLY A 88 -5.51 21.78 -14.64
CA GLY A 88 -5.94 23.13 -14.25
C GLY A 88 -5.41 23.63 -12.91
N ILE A 89 -4.31 23.06 -12.40
CA ILE A 89 -3.74 23.41 -11.09
C ILE A 89 -2.54 24.34 -11.30
N ALA A 90 -2.70 25.61 -10.94
CA ALA A 90 -1.62 26.61 -10.97
C ALA A 90 -1.27 27.16 -9.58
N LYS A 91 -2.19 27.06 -8.62
CA LYS A 91 -2.02 27.53 -7.24
C LYS A 91 -2.69 26.56 -6.24
N PRO A 92 -2.36 26.65 -4.94
CA PRO A 92 -2.87 25.70 -3.95
C PRO A 92 -4.40 25.53 -3.95
N SER A 93 -5.14 26.64 -4.06
CA SER A 93 -6.61 26.61 -4.03
C SER A 93 -7.25 25.81 -5.18
N ASP A 94 -6.55 25.62 -6.30
CA ASP A 94 -7.05 24.88 -7.44
C ASP A 94 -7.07 23.36 -7.16
N VAL A 95 -6.26 22.90 -6.20
CA VAL A 95 -6.18 21.48 -5.80
C VAL A 95 -7.45 21.03 -5.08
N ALA A 96 -8.10 21.92 -4.32
CA ALA A 96 -9.28 21.57 -3.53
C ALA A 96 -10.42 20.96 -4.36
N GLY A 97 -10.72 21.57 -5.51
CA GLY A 97 -11.75 21.07 -6.43
C GLY A 97 -11.37 19.70 -7.00
N HIS A 98 -10.15 19.57 -7.50
CA HIS A 98 -9.63 18.30 -8.04
C HIS A 98 -9.67 17.16 -7.00
N TRP A 99 -9.29 17.46 -5.76
CA TRP A 99 -9.31 16.49 -4.66
C TRP A 99 -10.72 16.04 -4.30
N ARG A 100 -11.69 16.96 -4.31
CA ARG A 100 -13.11 16.64 -4.12
C ARG A 100 -13.60 15.65 -5.17
N GLU A 101 -13.32 15.92 -6.44
CA GLU A 101 -13.71 15.06 -7.56
C GLU A 101 -13.11 13.65 -7.43
N VAL A 102 -11.83 13.54 -7.08
CA VAL A 102 -11.19 12.23 -6.86
C VAL A 102 -11.80 11.49 -5.67
N GLY A 103 -12.10 12.20 -4.58
CA GLY A 103 -12.74 11.60 -3.40
C GLY A 103 -14.13 11.05 -3.71
N GLU A 104 -14.95 11.81 -4.42
CA GLU A 104 -16.29 11.39 -4.85
C GLU A 104 -16.24 10.18 -5.81
N GLN A 105 -15.32 10.19 -6.77
CA GLN A 105 -15.18 9.10 -7.75
C GLN A 105 -14.64 7.80 -7.13
N SER A 106 -13.63 7.92 -6.26
CA SER A 106 -12.97 6.75 -5.66
C SER A 106 -13.69 6.21 -4.42
N ARG A 107 -14.50 7.05 -3.76
CA ARG A 107 -15.04 6.86 -2.41
C ARG A 107 -14.00 6.70 -1.31
N MET A 108 -12.73 6.97 -1.60
CA MET A 108 -11.74 7.18 -0.55
C MET A 108 -11.88 8.62 -0.07
N PRO A 109 -11.98 8.87 1.25
CA PRO A 109 -12.31 10.19 1.76
C PRO A 109 -11.18 11.17 1.50
N ILE A 110 -11.53 12.32 0.90
CA ILE A 110 -10.64 13.44 0.63
C ILE A 110 -11.36 14.75 0.97
N ASP A 111 -10.96 15.41 2.06
CA ASP A 111 -11.56 16.68 2.48
C ASP A 111 -11.12 17.82 1.53
N GLY A 112 -9.80 18.03 1.46
CA GLY A 112 -9.16 18.99 0.58
C GLY A 112 -9.37 20.46 0.95
N THR A 113 -10.15 20.79 1.98
CA THR A 113 -10.39 22.21 2.32
C THR A 113 -9.15 22.92 2.86
N LEU A 114 -8.16 22.20 3.40
CA LEU A 114 -6.88 22.79 3.83
C LEU A 114 -6.18 23.59 2.73
N TRP A 115 -6.46 23.29 1.46
CA TRP A 115 -5.86 23.98 0.33
C TRP A 115 -6.27 25.46 0.21
N TYR A 116 -7.33 25.89 0.89
CA TYR A 116 -7.79 27.29 0.88
C TYR A 116 -7.12 28.16 1.94
N ASP A 117 -6.85 27.62 3.13
CA ASP A 117 -6.45 28.40 4.31
C ASP A 117 -5.12 27.95 4.94
N ASN A 118 -4.78 26.66 4.83
CA ASN A 118 -3.54 26.07 5.35
C ASN A 118 -2.91 25.09 4.34
N PRO A 119 -2.55 25.57 3.12
CA PRO A 119 -2.16 24.69 2.03
C PRO A 119 -0.85 23.96 2.31
N VAL A 120 -0.73 22.74 1.80
CA VAL A 120 0.54 22.01 1.81
C VAL A 120 1.52 22.72 0.87
N HIS A 121 2.63 23.23 1.41
CA HIS A 121 3.58 24.00 0.61
C HIS A 121 4.57 23.12 -0.17
N SER A 122 4.75 21.86 0.26
CA SER A 122 5.67 20.89 -0.33
C SER A 122 5.30 19.45 0.09
N SER A 123 5.49 18.48 -0.80
CA SER A 123 5.43 17.04 -0.48
C SER A 123 6.78 16.47 -0.03
N TYR A 124 7.86 17.27 -0.07
CA TYR A 124 9.21 16.79 0.26
C TYR A 124 9.40 16.55 1.76
N PRO A 125 8.95 17.41 2.70
CA PRO A 125 9.09 17.13 4.14
C PRO A 125 8.55 15.75 4.56
N PRO A 126 7.30 15.34 4.23
CA PRO A 126 6.85 13.99 4.54
C PRO A 126 7.64 12.91 3.80
N SER A 127 8.06 13.15 2.55
CA SER A 127 8.85 12.19 1.77
C SER A 127 10.25 11.96 2.38
N LEU A 128 10.92 13.00 2.87
CA LEU A 128 12.21 12.90 3.56
C LEU A 128 12.09 12.10 4.85
N VAL A 129 11.04 12.34 5.64
CA VAL A 129 10.75 11.57 6.86
C VAL A 129 10.52 10.10 6.52
N PHE A 130 9.73 9.83 5.48
CA PHE A 130 9.52 8.48 4.97
C PHE A 130 10.85 7.79 4.63
N LYS A 131 11.77 8.46 3.91
CA LYS A 131 13.08 7.88 3.55
C LYS A 131 13.96 7.59 4.75
N VAL A 132 13.96 8.46 5.77
CA VAL A 132 14.72 8.23 7.00
C VAL A 132 14.19 7.02 7.77
N ILE A 133 12.87 6.81 7.79
CA ILE A 133 12.25 5.63 8.41
C ILE A 133 12.54 4.39 7.55
N GLN A 134 12.38 4.48 6.23
CA GLN A 134 12.57 3.35 5.31
C GLN A 134 13.98 2.78 5.35
N LYS A 135 15.00 3.63 5.54
CA LYS A 135 16.38 3.19 5.73
C LYS A 135 16.58 2.34 7.00
N GLN A 136 15.72 2.50 8.00
CA GLN A 136 15.76 1.77 9.28
C GLN A 136 14.83 0.55 9.24
N ASP A 137 13.59 0.75 8.79
CA ASP A 137 12.54 -0.25 8.72
C ASP A 137 11.60 0.08 7.54
N PRO A 138 11.71 -0.65 6.41
CA PRO A 138 10.85 -0.46 5.25
C PRO A 138 9.37 -0.70 5.52
N THR A 139 9.04 -1.64 6.41
CA THR A 139 7.64 -1.96 6.77
C THR A 139 7.04 -0.80 7.55
N LEU A 140 7.77 -0.28 8.54
CA LEU A 140 7.31 0.86 9.34
C LEU A 140 7.22 2.15 8.52
N ALA A 141 8.02 2.29 7.47
CA ALA A 141 7.90 3.41 6.54
C ALA A 141 6.58 3.38 5.76
N ASN A 142 6.13 2.20 5.32
CA ASN A 142 4.82 2.05 4.68
C ASN A 142 3.67 2.35 5.65
N VAL A 143 3.80 1.93 6.93
CA VAL A 143 2.85 2.33 7.98
C VAL A 143 2.85 3.86 8.16
N PHE A 144 4.02 4.50 8.20
CA PHE A 144 4.12 5.96 8.26
C PHE A 144 3.44 6.64 7.06
N LEU A 145 3.70 6.17 5.83
CA LEU A 145 3.07 6.68 4.61
C LEU A 145 1.53 6.58 4.70
N ARG A 146 1.03 5.46 5.22
CA ARG A 146 -0.40 5.29 5.47
C ARG A 146 -0.95 6.33 6.45
N ARG A 147 -0.29 6.53 7.60
CA ARG A 147 -0.75 7.50 8.63
C ARG A 147 -0.73 8.95 8.15
N ILE A 148 0.28 9.36 7.39
CA ILE A 148 0.31 10.73 6.85
C ILE A 148 -0.77 10.94 5.78
N ARG A 149 -1.11 9.91 5.00
CA ARG A 149 -2.21 9.98 4.03
C ARG A 149 -3.57 10.08 4.71
N GLU A 150 -3.80 9.29 5.75
CA GLU A 150 -5.01 9.42 6.58
C GLU A 150 -5.11 10.83 7.18
N ALA A 151 -4.03 11.33 7.77
CA ALA A 151 -3.97 12.66 8.35
C ALA A 151 -4.28 13.76 7.33
N LEU A 152 -3.74 13.66 6.11
CA LEU A 152 -3.92 14.63 5.05
C LEU A 152 -5.30 14.55 4.39
N PHE A 153 -5.64 13.39 3.84
CA PHE A 153 -6.81 13.23 2.97
C PHE A 153 -8.10 13.14 3.77
N ALA A 154 -8.14 12.28 4.79
CA ALA A 154 -9.36 12.08 5.58
C ALA A 154 -9.52 13.15 6.67
N PHE A 155 -8.42 13.56 7.32
CA PHE A 155 -8.47 14.43 8.51
C PHE A 155 -7.92 15.85 8.28
N ASN A 156 -7.68 16.22 7.03
CA ASN A 156 -7.39 17.60 6.60
C ASN A 156 -6.21 18.27 7.32
N GLN A 157 -5.22 17.48 7.77
CA GLN A 157 -4.01 17.97 8.44
C GLN A 157 -2.90 18.29 7.43
N ASN A 158 -2.25 19.44 7.60
CA ASN A 158 -1.12 19.82 6.75
C ASN A 158 0.14 19.04 7.14
N ILE A 159 0.45 17.99 6.38
CA ILE A 159 1.60 17.11 6.61
C ILE A 159 2.96 17.69 6.18
N ALA A 160 3.01 18.93 5.68
CA ALA A 160 4.28 19.65 5.54
C ALA A 160 4.70 20.34 6.85
N ASN A 161 3.83 20.37 7.87
CA ASN A 161 4.15 20.91 9.17
C ASN A 161 4.93 19.91 10.02
N ALA A 162 6.11 20.31 10.51
CA ALA A 162 6.98 19.47 11.33
C ALA A 162 6.27 18.90 12.57
N SER A 163 5.40 19.67 13.24
CA SER A 163 4.67 19.20 14.43
C SER A 163 3.71 18.05 14.12
N VAL A 164 3.06 18.07 12.96
CA VAL A 164 2.18 16.98 12.49
C VAL A 164 3.01 15.72 12.22
N LEU A 165 4.14 15.88 11.51
CA LEU A 165 5.06 14.77 11.23
C LEU A 165 5.63 14.15 12.51
N ILE A 166 6.11 14.98 13.46
CA ILE A 166 6.63 14.52 14.75
C ILE A 166 5.57 13.71 15.51
N ASN A 167 4.33 14.22 15.58
CA ASN A 167 3.24 13.51 16.27
C ASN A 167 2.96 12.14 15.64
N ILE A 168 2.83 12.08 14.32
CA ILE A 168 2.60 10.81 13.61
C ILE A 168 3.75 9.82 13.84
N VAL A 169 5.00 10.27 13.76
CA VAL A 169 6.17 9.41 14.00
C VAL A 169 6.22 8.93 15.46
N ASN A 170 5.86 9.77 16.43
CA ASN A 170 5.77 9.36 17.84
C ASN A 170 4.71 8.28 18.08
N GLN A 171 3.58 8.33 17.37
CA GLN A 171 2.54 7.29 17.42
C GLN A 171 3.03 5.93 16.88
N LEU A 172 4.10 5.93 16.08
CA LEU A 172 4.79 4.72 15.64
C LEU A 172 5.84 4.22 16.63
N ASN A 173 5.90 4.79 17.84
CA ASN A 173 6.89 4.49 18.88
C ASN A 173 8.34 4.80 18.46
N LEU A 174 8.52 5.78 17.57
CA LEU A 174 9.82 6.30 17.17
C LEU A 174 10.06 7.69 17.80
N ASN A 175 11.31 8.16 17.81
CA ASN A 175 11.62 9.54 18.21
C ASN A 175 11.37 10.50 17.04
N GLY A 176 10.17 11.10 17.00
CA GLY A 176 9.74 12.00 15.93
C GLY A 176 10.64 13.22 15.75
N GLU A 177 11.05 13.88 16.82
CA GLU A 177 11.94 15.05 16.76
C GLU A 177 13.29 14.70 16.13
N ALA A 178 13.89 13.58 16.55
CA ALA A 178 15.16 13.12 16.00
C ALA A 178 15.05 12.74 14.52
N ILE A 179 13.97 12.07 14.12
CA ILE A 179 13.75 11.63 12.74
C ILE A 179 13.49 12.81 11.83
N VAL A 180 12.59 13.74 12.20
CA VAL A 180 12.28 14.92 11.38
C VAL A 180 13.51 15.81 11.24
N LYS A 181 14.26 16.04 12.33
CA LYS A 181 15.53 16.77 12.26
C LYS A 181 16.56 16.10 11.35
N LYS A 182 16.64 14.77 11.35
CA LYS A 182 17.53 14.01 10.46
C LYS A 182 17.08 14.08 9.00
N ALA A 183 15.78 14.08 8.76
CA ALA A 183 15.18 14.18 7.43
C ALA A 183 15.52 15.52 6.74
N GLU A 184 15.63 16.60 7.52
CA GLU A 184 16.02 17.94 7.04
C GLU A 184 17.53 18.07 6.73
N GLN A 185 18.36 17.09 7.08
CA GLN A 185 19.78 17.10 6.78
C GLN A 185 20.07 16.66 5.34
N SER A 186 21.27 16.96 4.84
CA SER A 186 21.74 16.52 3.51
C SER A 186 21.61 15.01 3.29
N SER A 187 21.76 14.21 4.36
CA SER A 187 21.59 12.75 4.27
C SER A 187 20.14 12.32 3.96
N GLY A 188 19.14 13.06 4.43
CA GLY A 188 17.74 12.83 4.07
C GLY A 188 17.48 13.18 2.61
N GLN A 189 17.99 14.33 2.17
CA GLN A 189 17.87 14.76 0.77
C GLN A 189 18.55 13.79 -0.19
N GLN A 190 19.71 13.24 0.16
CA GLN A 190 20.38 12.24 -0.66
C GLN A 190 19.51 11.00 -0.86
N LEU A 191 18.88 10.48 0.22
CA LEU A 191 18.00 9.32 0.13
C LEU A 191 16.77 9.59 -0.76
N LEU A 192 16.24 10.81 -0.74
CA LEU A 192 15.12 11.18 -1.60
C LEU A 192 15.56 11.35 -3.07
N ASN A 193 16.74 11.91 -3.32
CA ASN A 193 17.29 12.01 -4.66
C ASN A 193 17.56 10.62 -5.28
N GLU A 194 18.00 9.65 -4.48
CA GLU A 194 18.15 8.24 -4.92
C GLU A 194 16.81 7.68 -5.43
N ASP A 195 15.67 8.01 -4.80
CA ASP A 195 14.35 7.63 -5.30
C ASP A 195 13.95 8.37 -6.59
N PHE A 196 14.32 9.64 -6.73
CA PHE A 196 14.06 10.39 -7.97
C PHE A 196 14.84 9.81 -9.14
N GLU A 197 16.11 9.48 -8.93
CA GLU A 197 16.94 8.79 -9.93
C GLU A 197 16.36 7.42 -10.29
N LEU A 198 15.93 6.64 -9.29
CA LEU A 198 15.29 5.35 -9.52
C LEU A 198 13.99 5.50 -10.33
N ALA A 199 13.10 6.42 -9.94
CA ALA A 199 11.85 6.69 -10.64
C ALA A 199 12.10 7.12 -12.10
N ALA A 200 13.10 7.98 -12.33
CA ALA A 200 13.50 8.40 -13.67
C ALA A 200 14.06 7.23 -14.51
N ASN A 201 14.90 6.39 -13.93
CA ASN A 201 15.45 5.18 -14.57
C ASN A 201 14.36 4.15 -14.92
N LEU A 202 13.32 4.04 -14.09
CA LEU A 202 12.12 3.24 -14.35
C LEU A 202 11.18 3.88 -15.39
N GLY A 203 11.51 5.08 -15.89
CA GLY A 203 10.73 5.80 -16.89
C GLY A 203 9.36 6.25 -16.38
N VAL A 204 9.26 6.59 -15.10
CA VAL A 204 8.05 7.13 -14.48
C VAL A 204 7.90 8.62 -14.82
N ARG A 205 6.68 9.01 -15.18
CA ARG A 205 6.32 10.38 -15.58
C ARG A 205 5.11 10.92 -14.83
N GLY A 206 4.53 10.14 -13.93
CA GLY A 206 3.34 10.50 -13.17
C GLY A 206 3.00 9.44 -12.12
N PHE A 207 2.11 9.78 -11.21
CA PHE A 207 1.74 8.93 -10.07
C PHE A 207 0.23 8.65 -10.05
N PRO A 208 -0.20 7.50 -9.50
CA PRO A 208 0.63 6.36 -9.12
C PRO A 208 1.16 5.62 -10.36
N THR A 209 2.37 5.05 -10.26
CA THR A 209 2.88 4.10 -11.25
C THR A 209 3.42 2.86 -10.55
N VAL A 210 3.01 1.68 -11.00
CA VAL A 210 3.53 0.39 -10.54
C VAL A 210 4.35 -0.24 -11.65
N ILE A 211 5.58 -0.66 -11.34
CA ILE A 211 6.46 -1.37 -12.27
C ILE A 211 6.80 -2.72 -11.65
N LEU A 212 6.40 -3.80 -12.33
CA LEU A 212 6.79 -5.15 -11.95
C LEU A 212 8.00 -5.55 -12.79
N VAL A 213 9.04 -6.12 -12.18
CA VAL A 213 10.30 -6.51 -12.83
C VAL A 213 10.68 -7.92 -12.39
N ASN A 214 10.95 -8.80 -13.37
CA ASN A 214 11.45 -10.15 -13.11
C ASN A 214 12.99 -10.20 -13.07
N GLU A 215 13.56 -11.36 -12.74
CA GLU A 215 15.01 -11.54 -12.64
C GLU A 215 15.76 -11.34 -13.98
N GLU A 216 15.06 -11.42 -15.11
CA GLU A 216 15.62 -11.16 -16.44
C GLU A 216 15.63 -9.67 -16.80
N ASN A 217 15.28 -8.79 -15.85
CA ASN A 217 15.05 -7.35 -16.06
C ASN A 217 13.98 -7.04 -17.10
N LYS A 218 13.05 -7.97 -17.36
CA LYS A 218 11.82 -7.68 -18.11
C LYS A 218 10.81 -7.11 -17.14
N GLY A 219 10.14 -6.02 -17.54
CA GLY A 219 9.17 -5.37 -16.69
C GLY A 219 7.88 -4.96 -17.39
N VAL A 220 6.81 -4.89 -16.60
CA VAL A 220 5.50 -4.38 -17.01
C VAL A 220 5.20 -3.13 -16.20
N LYS A 221 4.84 -2.04 -16.87
CA LYS A 221 4.50 -0.76 -16.26
C LYS A 221 2.98 -0.53 -16.31
N VAL A 222 2.39 -0.29 -15.14
CA VAL A 222 0.96 0.03 -14.97
C VAL A 222 0.86 1.47 -14.46
N VAL A 223 0.26 2.35 -15.26
CA VAL A 223 0.12 3.79 -14.95
C VAL A 223 -1.30 4.11 -14.49
N GLY A 224 -1.40 4.85 -13.39
CA GLY A 224 -2.64 5.29 -12.77
C GLY A 224 -3.24 4.27 -11.82
N ALA A 225 -4.29 4.68 -11.11
CA ALA A 225 -5.09 3.77 -10.30
C ALA A 225 -5.90 2.85 -11.23
N ARG A 226 -5.57 1.55 -11.23
CA ARG A 226 -6.21 0.54 -12.10
C ARG A 226 -6.93 -0.52 -11.26
N PRO A 227 -7.88 -1.28 -11.85
CA PRO A 227 -8.51 -2.41 -11.16
C PRO A 227 -7.49 -3.51 -10.80
N LEU A 228 -7.82 -4.32 -9.79
CA LEU A 228 -6.99 -5.42 -9.31
C LEU A 228 -6.52 -6.35 -10.44
N GLN A 229 -7.43 -6.65 -11.38
CA GLN A 229 -7.19 -7.56 -12.50
C GLN A 229 -6.05 -7.09 -13.41
N THR A 230 -5.81 -5.78 -13.50
CA THR A 230 -4.68 -5.24 -14.27
C THR A 230 -3.34 -5.63 -13.64
N TYR A 231 -3.21 -5.53 -12.32
CA TYR A 231 -1.98 -5.93 -11.60
C TYR A 231 -1.78 -7.44 -11.63
N VAL A 232 -2.87 -8.21 -11.47
CA VAL A 232 -2.83 -9.68 -11.59
C VAL A 232 -2.41 -10.12 -13.00
N ALA A 233 -2.94 -9.48 -14.04
CA ALA A 233 -2.57 -9.78 -15.42
C ALA A 233 -1.10 -9.45 -15.71
N ALA A 234 -0.59 -8.32 -15.20
CA ALA A 234 0.81 -7.96 -15.32
C ALA A 234 1.72 -8.99 -14.63
N LEU A 235 1.33 -9.47 -13.44
CA LEU A 235 2.05 -10.51 -12.71
C LEU A 235 2.03 -11.86 -13.44
N LYS A 236 0.87 -12.26 -13.99
CA LYS A 236 0.71 -13.47 -14.83
C LYS A 236 1.63 -13.44 -16.05
N GLN A 237 1.67 -12.30 -16.74
CA GLN A 237 2.50 -12.11 -17.92
C GLN A 237 4.00 -12.27 -17.60
N LEU A 238 4.48 -11.72 -16.49
CA LEU A 238 5.89 -11.80 -16.11
C LEU A 238 6.31 -13.17 -15.56
N LEU A 239 5.38 -13.89 -14.94
CA LEU A 239 5.61 -15.24 -14.42
C LEU A 239 5.37 -16.33 -15.47
N GLU A 240 4.88 -15.97 -16.66
CA GLU A 240 4.48 -16.90 -17.72
C GLU A 240 3.49 -17.97 -17.21
N LYS A 241 2.53 -17.55 -16.37
CA LYS A 241 1.51 -18.42 -15.76
C LYS A 241 0.10 -18.04 -16.22
N GLU A 242 -0.69 -19.05 -16.58
CA GLU A 242 -2.11 -18.86 -16.92
C GLU A 242 -2.94 -18.45 -15.69
N GLU A 243 -2.64 -19.06 -14.54
CA GLU A 243 -3.33 -18.81 -13.28
C GLU A 243 -2.36 -18.55 -12.12
N LEU A 244 -2.79 -17.68 -11.21
CA LEU A 244 -2.12 -17.38 -9.95
C LEU A 244 -3.10 -17.66 -8.83
N GLN A 245 -2.65 -18.35 -7.80
CA GLN A 245 -3.46 -18.66 -6.63
C GLN A 245 -3.31 -17.52 -5.64
N PRO A 246 -4.37 -16.74 -5.35
CA PRO A 246 -4.29 -15.71 -4.33
C PRO A 246 -4.16 -16.35 -2.94
N ASP A 247 -3.36 -15.74 -2.08
CA ASP A 247 -3.34 -16.00 -0.65
C ASP A 247 -4.71 -15.63 -0.04
N LEU A 248 -5.06 -16.31 1.05
CA LEU A 248 -6.29 -16.03 1.79
C LEU A 248 -6.24 -14.63 2.38
N GLN A 249 -7.33 -13.87 2.23
CA GLN A 249 -7.45 -12.58 2.90
C GLN A 249 -7.43 -12.74 4.43
N PRO A 250 -6.89 -11.76 5.17
CA PRO A 250 -6.97 -11.75 6.62
C PRO A 250 -8.43 -11.67 7.08
N THR A 251 -8.75 -12.17 8.27
CA THR A 251 -10.06 -11.89 8.88
C THR A 251 -10.19 -10.39 9.14
N LEU A 252 -11.41 -9.84 9.05
CA LEU A 252 -11.62 -8.41 9.28
C LEU A 252 -11.14 -7.96 10.67
N ALA A 253 -11.30 -8.81 11.69
CA ALA A 253 -10.82 -8.54 13.04
C ALA A 253 -9.29 -8.42 13.11
N ASN A 254 -8.56 -9.32 12.46
CA ASN A 254 -7.09 -9.27 12.45
C ASN A 254 -6.60 -8.06 11.66
N TRP A 255 -7.22 -7.79 10.50
CA TRP A 255 -6.85 -6.67 9.65
C TRP A 255 -7.11 -5.33 10.35
N LEU A 256 -8.27 -5.15 10.98
CA LEU A 256 -8.57 -3.95 11.76
C LEU A 256 -7.62 -3.77 12.96
N LYS A 257 -7.26 -4.86 13.64
CA LYS A 257 -6.32 -4.83 14.76
C LYS A 257 -4.92 -4.38 14.32
N GLU A 258 -4.46 -4.85 13.17
CA GLU A 258 -3.17 -4.48 12.59
C GLU A 258 -3.19 -3.02 12.13
N GLU A 259 -4.21 -2.65 11.35
CA GLU A 259 -4.25 -1.38 10.63
C GLU A 259 -4.77 -0.22 11.47
N LYS A 260 -5.43 -0.52 12.59
CA LYS A 260 -6.07 0.42 13.54
C LYS A 260 -7.24 1.20 12.98
N LEU A 261 -7.23 1.50 11.69
CA LEU A 261 -8.25 2.25 10.99
C LEU A 261 -8.48 1.65 9.59
N LEU A 262 -9.74 1.39 9.23
CA LEU A 262 -10.13 0.91 7.90
C LEU A 262 -11.37 1.67 7.41
N PHE A 263 -11.32 2.20 6.19
CA PHE A 263 -12.49 2.78 5.53
C PHE A 263 -13.39 1.68 4.96
N SER A 264 -14.72 1.90 4.92
CA SER A 264 -15.66 0.93 4.34
C SER A 264 -15.28 0.57 2.91
N LYS A 265 -14.83 1.54 2.12
CA LYS A 265 -14.35 1.30 0.75
C LYS A 265 -13.21 0.29 0.66
N GLU A 266 -12.33 0.25 1.64
CA GLU A 266 -11.22 -0.71 1.69
C GLU A 266 -11.72 -2.12 2.00
N ILE A 267 -12.69 -2.23 2.89
CA ILE A 267 -13.33 -3.50 3.26
C ILE A 267 -14.14 -4.05 2.08
N GLU A 268 -14.91 -3.20 1.40
CA GLU A 268 -15.62 -3.54 0.15
C GLU A 268 -14.65 -4.17 -0.86
N VAL A 269 -13.51 -3.51 -1.10
CA VAL A 269 -12.52 -3.97 -2.09
C VAL A 269 -11.81 -5.23 -1.62
N MET A 270 -11.40 -5.34 -0.35
CA MET A 270 -10.67 -6.49 0.19
C MET A 270 -11.47 -7.80 0.08
N TYR A 271 -12.77 -7.74 0.36
CA TYR A 271 -13.64 -8.91 0.52
C TYR A 271 -14.68 -9.07 -0.59
N ASP A 272 -14.62 -8.27 -1.65
CA ASP A 272 -15.62 -8.26 -2.74
C ASP A 272 -17.05 -8.07 -2.23
N ILE A 273 -17.25 -7.10 -1.33
CA ILE A 273 -18.55 -6.79 -0.73
C ILE A 273 -19.15 -5.57 -1.41
N GLU A 274 -20.42 -5.66 -1.80
CA GLU A 274 -21.18 -4.52 -2.31
C GLU A 274 -21.43 -3.49 -1.20
N GLN A 275 -21.42 -2.20 -1.55
CA GLN A 275 -21.60 -1.11 -0.58
C GLN A 275 -22.85 -1.28 0.30
N GLN A 276 -23.95 -1.78 -0.25
CA GLN A 276 -25.21 -1.96 0.49
C GLN A 276 -25.13 -3.06 1.58
N ASP A 277 -24.20 -3.99 1.46
CA ASP A 277 -24.05 -5.15 2.34
C ASP A 277 -22.97 -4.95 3.42
N ILE A 278 -22.25 -3.82 3.38
CA ILE A 278 -21.07 -3.59 4.21
C ILE A 278 -21.38 -3.61 5.72
N ASP A 279 -22.50 -3.00 6.12
CA ASP A 279 -22.91 -2.95 7.53
C ASP A 279 -23.25 -4.33 8.09
N ALA A 280 -23.90 -5.16 7.28
CA ALA A 280 -24.24 -6.53 7.65
C ALA A 280 -22.98 -7.39 7.76
N PHE A 281 -22.04 -7.22 6.81
CA PHE A 281 -20.76 -7.90 6.83
C PHE A 281 -19.93 -7.53 8.07
N ILE A 282 -19.76 -6.24 8.37
CA ILE A 282 -18.99 -5.77 9.53
C ILE A 282 -19.56 -6.32 10.84
N LYS A 283 -20.89 -6.24 11.04
CA LYS A 283 -21.54 -6.75 12.26
C LYS A 283 -21.33 -8.25 12.44
N LYS A 284 -21.34 -9.02 11.36
CA LYS A 284 -21.11 -10.46 11.36
C LYS A 284 -19.65 -10.78 11.72
N GLU A 285 -18.71 -10.22 10.99
CA GLU A 285 -17.28 -10.53 11.09
C GLU A 285 -16.62 -9.97 12.36
N LEU A 286 -17.16 -8.89 12.94
CA LEU A 286 -16.67 -8.28 14.18
C LEU A 286 -17.57 -8.53 15.39
N SER A 287 -18.46 -9.53 15.35
CA SER A 287 -19.43 -9.82 16.42
C SER A 287 -18.83 -10.01 17.83
N THR A 288 -17.56 -10.42 17.92
CA THR A 288 -16.82 -10.63 19.18
C THR A 288 -15.66 -9.64 19.39
N THR A 289 -15.45 -8.72 18.44
CA THR A 289 -14.35 -7.75 18.46
C THR A 289 -14.89 -6.38 18.83
N ARG A 290 -14.19 -5.64 19.70
CA ARG A 290 -14.55 -4.26 20.00
C ARG A 290 -14.03 -3.32 18.91
N TYR A 291 -14.90 -2.46 18.41
CA TYR A 291 -14.57 -1.47 17.40
C TYR A 291 -15.50 -0.26 17.54
N GLN A 292 -15.07 0.87 16.99
CA GLN A 292 -15.93 2.04 16.80
C GLN A 292 -16.17 2.25 15.32
N MET A 293 -17.40 2.63 14.99
CA MET A 293 -17.80 3.03 13.64
C MET A 293 -18.02 4.55 13.64
N LYS A 294 -17.36 5.24 12.72
CA LYS A 294 -17.38 6.69 12.57
C LYS A 294 -17.63 7.03 11.11
N ASP A 295 -17.93 8.29 10.84
CA ASP A 295 -18.13 8.81 9.48
C ASP A 295 -17.15 9.95 9.23
N VAL A 296 -16.60 10.00 8.03
CA VAL A 296 -15.86 11.15 7.53
C VAL A 296 -16.24 11.38 6.07
N LEU A 297 -16.79 12.57 5.78
CA LEU A 297 -17.21 12.97 4.43
C LEU A 297 -18.21 12.00 3.78
N GLY A 298 -19.08 11.36 4.58
CA GLY A 298 -20.06 10.39 4.10
C GLY A 298 -19.50 9.00 3.82
N GLU A 299 -18.23 8.75 4.16
CA GLU A 299 -17.62 7.42 4.13
C GLU A 299 -17.42 6.91 5.56
N VAL A 300 -17.93 5.70 5.81
CA VAL A 300 -17.80 5.05 7.11
C VAL A 300 -16.37 4.55 7.30
N TYR A 301 -15.86 4.65 8.52
CA TYR A 301 -14.60 4.01 8.89
C TYR A 301 -14.65 3.38 10.27
N LEU A 302 -13.88 2.31 10.41
CA LEU A 302 -13.75 1.54 11.63
C LEU A 302 -12.45 1.92 12.34
N THR A 303 -12.47 1.99 13.66
CA THR A 303 -11.26 2.04 14.47
C THR A 303 -11.24 0.91 15.49
N ALA A 304 -10.08 0.26 15.63
CA ALA A 304 -9.85 -0.71 16.71
C ALA A 304 -9.88 0.03 18.07
N GLU A 305 -10.53 -0.56 19.07
CA GLU A 305 -10.44 -0.11 20.48
C GLU A 305 -9.19 -0.66 21.19
#